data_AF-A0A7V3HLL0-F1
#
_entry.id   AF-A0A7V3HLL0-F1
#
_cell.length_a   1.000
_cell.length_b   1.000
_cell.length_c   1.000
_cell.angle_alpha   90.00
_cell.angle_beta   90.00
_cell.angle_gamma   90.00
#
_symmetry.space_group_name_H-M   'P 1'
#
loop_
_entity.id
_entity.type
_entity.pdbx_description
1 polymer ?
#
loop_
_entity_poly.entity_id
_entity_poly.type
_entity_poly.pdbx_seq_one_letter_code
_entity_poly.pdbx_strand_id
1 'polypeptide(L)'
;MKRLLTIAGVLLLAVSALKGQVFKVAPSWVHSSDTGLTPVWIHAGPYIKFKFEIYDIYGKLVWDSTGVMNSEGIAKWYGVTNGRRKVQSGQYMLIMTTLDLPGYEGYQQREWIGVTW
;
A
#
# COMPACT_ATOMS: atom_id res chain seq x y z
N MET A 1 -30.59 -1.05 -44.93
CA MET A 1 -29.15 -1.14 -44.65
C MET A 1 -28.69 0.13 -43.93
N LYS A 2 -27.87 -0.04 -42.89
CA LYS A 2 -26.93 0.92 -42.28
C LYS A 2 -27.51 2.07 -41.44
N ARG A 3 -27.63 1.75 -40.14
CA ARG A 3 -27.55 2.64 -38.98
C ARG A 3 -26.19 3.36 -38.97
N LEU A 4 -26.15 4.64 -38.64
CA LEU A 4 -24.94 5.34 -38.14
C LEU A 4 -25.40 6.59 -37.37
N LEU A 5 -25.93 6.37 -36.16
CA LEU A 5 -25.96 7.37 -35.09
C LEU A 5 -24.57 7.35 -34.46
N THR A 6 -23.66 8.09 -35.08
CA THR A 6 -22.28 8.24 -34.61
C THR A 6 -22.25 9.26 -33.48
N ILE A 7 -22.47 8.76 -32.26
CA ILE A 7 -21.76 9.09 -31.02
C ILE A 7 -20.98 10.43 -31.08
N ALA A 8 -21.71 11.55 -31.07
CA ALA A 8 -21.20 12.87 -30.73
C ALA A 8 -21.53 13.12 -29.27
N GLY A 9 -20.88 12.35 -28.41
CA GLY A 9 -21.21 12.26 -26.99
C GLY A 9 -19.96 12.19 -26.14
N VAL A 10 -19.50 13.37 -25.74
CA VAL A 10 -18.95 13.62 -24.41
C VAL A 10 -17.48 13.20 -24.20
N LEU A 11 -16.68 14.25 -23.93
CA LEU A 11 -15.43 14.26 -23.17
C LEU A 11 -14.18 13.66 -23.83
N LEU A 12 -13.42 14.56 -24.48
CA LEU A 12 -12.00 14.71 -24.12
C LEU A 12 -11.92 14.88 -22.59
N LEU A 13 -11.69 13.78 -21.87
CA LEU A 13 -10.98 13.85 -20.60
C LEU A 13 -9.53 13.57 -20.91
N ALA A 14 -8.74 14.65 -20.92
CA ALA A 14 -7.31 14.60 -20.83
C ALA A 14 -6.94 13.71 -19.63
N VAL A 15 -6.55 12.48 -19.90
CA VAL A 15 -5.91 11.66 -18.89
C VAL A 15 -4.45 12.11 -18.88
N SER A 16 -4.19 13.21 -18.17
CA SER A 16 -2.88 13.50 -17.61
C SER A 16 -2.53 12.42 -16.57
N ALA A 17 -2.31 11.18 -17.01
CA ALA A 17 -1.79 10.09 -16.20
C ALA A 17 -0.34 9.85 -16.60
N LEU A 18 0.56 10.67 -16.07
CA LEU A 18 1.98 10.34 -15.90
C LEU A 18 2.69 11.33 -14.96
N LYS A 19 1.98 11.82 -13.93
CA LYS A 19 2.59 12.47 -12.76
C LYS A 19 1.83 12.01 -11.52
N GLY A 20 2.46 11.11 -10.76
CA GLY A 20 1.89 10.43 -9.62
C GLY A 20 2.08 8.94 -9.81
N GLN A 21 3.25 8.42 -9.42
CA GLN A 21 3.45 6.98 -9.33
C GLN A 21 2.35 6.41 -8.43
N VAL A 22 1.44 5.63 -9.00
CA VAL A 22 0.31 5.06 -8.29
C VAL A 22 0.82 3.93 -7.42
N PHE A 23 0.90 4.18 -6.13
CA PHE A 23 1.18 3.17 -5.12
C PHE A 23 -0.02 2.24 -4.98
N LYS A 24 0.23 0.93 -5.02
CA LYS A 24 -0.82 -0.09 -4.89
C LYS A 24 -0.55 -0.92 -3.64
N VAL A 25 -1.44 -0.81 -2.67
CA VAL A 25 -1.55 -1.80 -1.61
C VAL A 25 -2.56 -2.84 -2.10
N ALA A 26 -2.14 -4.09 -2.27
CA ALA A 26 -3.08 -5.16 -2.60
C ALA A 26 -4.03 -5.39 -1.40
N PRO A 27 -5.31 -5.76 -1.63
CA PRO A 27 -6.29 -5.96 -0.57
C PRO A 27 -5.74 -6.82 0.56
N SER A 28 -5.84 -6.29 1.78
CA SER A 28 -4.82 -6.47 2.82
C SER A 28 -5.36 -7.30 3.98
N TRP A 29 -5.53 -8.59 3.79
CA TRP A 29 -5.89 -9.50 4.88
C TRP A 29 -4.71 -10.40 5.22
N VAL A 30 -4.23 -10.31 6.46
CA VAL A 30 -3.39 -11.36 7.05
C VAL A 30 -4.33 -12.41 7.61
N HIS A 31 -4.19 -13.65 7.14
CA HIS A 31 -4.94 -14.77 7.68
C HIS A 31 -4.04 -15.97 7.93
N SER A 32 -4.44 -16.81 8.90
CA SER A 32 -3.88 -18.15 9.04
C SER A 32 -4.37 -19.01 7.88
N SER A 33 -3.45 -19.69 7.20
CA SER A 33 -3.73 -20.71 6.19
C SER A 33 -3.18 -22.05 6.65
N ASP A 34 -3.59 -23.14 5.97
CA ASP A 34 -3.08 -24.50 6.24
C ASP A 34 -1.55 -24.61 6.07
N THR A 35 -0.93 -23.67 5.35
CA THR A 35 0.50 -23.67 5.04
C THR A 35 1.30 -22.57 5.75
N GLY A 36 0.65 -21.69 6.53
CA GLY A 36 1.32 -20.62 7.27
C GLY A 36 0.53 -19.31 7.31
N LEU A 37 1.22 -18.18 7.39
CA LEU A 37 0.59 -16.85 7.38
C LEU A 37 0.66 -16.25 5.99
N THR A 38 -0.47 -15.79 5.47
CA THR A 38 -0.50 -15.00 4.23
C THR A 38 -0.07 -13.57 4.54
N PRO A 39 1.03 -13.06 3.96
CA PRO A 39 1.47 -11.70 4.22
C PRO A 39 0.67 -10.67 3.44
N VAL A 40 0.64 -9.45 3.97
CA VAL A 40 0.30 -8.26 3.19
C VAL A 40 1.52 -7.83 2.39
N TRP A 41 1.32 -7.63 1.09
CA TRP A 41 2.33 -7.13 0.16
C TRP A 41 2.18 -5.63 0.01
N ILE A 42 3.24 -4.90 0.34
CA ILE A 42 3.25 -3.44 0.31
C ILE A 42 4.22 -3.02 -0.79
N HIS A 43 3.68 -2.52 -1.90
CA HIS A 43 4.45 -2.11 -3.06
C HIS A 43 4.77 -0.61 -3.01
N ALA A 44 6.04 -0.27 -3.24
CA ALA A 44 6.49 1.10 -3.38
C ALA A 44 7.14 1.33 -4.75
N GLY A 45 6.95 2.53 -5.30
CA GLY A 45 7.54 2.96 -6.56
C GLY A 45 9.08 3.06 -6.50
N PRO A 46 9.77 3.08 -7.65
CA PRO A 46 11.23 3.04 -7.72
C PRO A 46 11.89 4.35 -7.24
N TYR A 47 13.16 4.24 -6.77
CA TYR A 47 14.11 5.33 -6.48
C TYR A 47 13.81 6.24 -5.28
N ILE A 48 13.15 5.73 -4.25
CA ILE A 48 12.80 6.52 -3.06
C ILE A 48 13.08 5.67 -1.81
N LYS A 49 13.60 6.28 -0.73
CA LYS A 49 13.64 5.59 0.57
C LYS A 49 12.23 5.63 1.15
N PHE A 50 11.81 4.56 1.81
CA PHE A 50 10.47 4.50 2.40
C PHE A 50 10.53 4.05 3.86
N LYS A 51 9.53 4.49 4.61
CA LYS A 51 9.12 3.93 5.90
C LYS A 51 7.75 3.32 5.76
N PHE A 52 7.59 2.11 6.25
CA PHE A 52 6.31 1.43 6.45
C PHE A 52 6.07 1.34 7.95
N GLU A 53 4.87 1.68 8.39
CA GLU A 53 4.47 1.65 9.79
C GLU A 53 3.08 1.05 9.88
N ILE A 54 2.86 0.17 10.84
CA ILE A 54 1.56 -0.45 11.11
C ILE A 54 1.16 -0.10 12.52
N TYR A 55 -0.04 0.46 12.65
CA TYR A 55 -0.61 0.88 13.91
C TYR A 55 -1.86 0.05 14.23
N ASP A 56 -2.11 -0.19 15.51
CA ASP A 56 -3.40 -0.71 15.95
C ASP A 56 -4.49 0.37 15.90
N ILE A 57 -5.74 -0.02 16.18
CA ILE A 57 -6.90 0.88 16.18
C ILE A 57 -6.78 2.05 17.18
N TYR A 58 -5.89 1.96 18.17
CA TYR A 58 -5.64 2.99 19.17
C TYR A 58 -4.48 3.90 18.78
N GLY A 59 -3.87 3.70 17.59
CA GLY A 59 -2.75 4.49 17.11
C GLY A 59 -1.40 4.08 17.71
N LYS A 60 -1.29 2.91 18.33
CA LYS A 60 -0.01 2.39 18.83
C LYS A 60 0.76 1.72 17.70
N LEU A 61 2.04 2.04 17.57
CA LEU A 61 2.93 1.38 16.60
C LEU A 61 3.11 -0.10 16.97
N VAL A 62 2.84 -0.97 16.01
CA VAL A 62 2.89 -2.43 16.13
C VAL A 62 4.11 -2.98 15.40
N TRP A 63 4.37 -2.46 14.21
CA TRP A 63 5.45 -2.90 13.34
C TRP A 63 5.93 -1.75 12.46
N ASP A 64 7.22 -1.70 12.18
CA ASP A 64 7.78 -0.79 11.19
C ASP A 64 8.93 -1.42 10.39
N SER A 65 9.19 -0.83 9.22
CA SER A 65 10.33 -1.19 8.39
C SER A 65 10.74 -0.01 7.52
N THR A 66 12.05 0.14 7.30
CA THR A 66 12.62 1.11 6.37
C THR A 66 13.32 0.39 5.24
N GLY A 67 13.18 0.91 4.02
CA GLY A 67 13.84 0.34 2.84
C GLY A 67 14.38 1.42 1.91
N VAL A 68 15.44 1.08 1.17
CA VAL A 68 15.93 1.83 0.01
C VAL A 68 15.68 0.95 -1.20
N MET A 69 14.93 1.45 -2.19
CA MET A 69 14.55 0.64 -3.35
C MET A 69 15.12 1.26 -4.64
N ASN A 70 16.01 0.52 -5.29
CA ASN A 70 16.63 0.91 -6.57
C ASN A 70 15.71 0.63 -7.79
N SER A 71 14.58 -0.05 -7.56
CA SER A 71 13.50 -0.40 -8.50
C SER A 71 12.17 -0.45 -7.72
N GLU A 72 11.04 -0.86 -8.33
CA GLU A 72 9.87 -1.25 -7.53
C GLU A 72 10.29 -2.26 -6.46
N GLY A 73 9.78 -2.12 -5.24
CA GLY A 73 10.09 -3.05 -4.19
C GLY A 73 8.92 -3.32 -3.25
N ILE A 74 9.14 -4.36 -2.45
CA ILE A 74 8.08 -5.06 -1.71
C ILE A 74 8.50 -5.17 -0.25
N ALA A 75 7.70 -4.58 0.64
CA ALA A 75 7.71 -4.95 2.06
C ALA A 75 6.61 -5.98 2.34
N LYS A 76 6.85 -6.87 3.30
CA LYS A 76 5.90 -7.90 3.71
C LYS A 76 5.65 -7.82 5.20
N TRP A 77 4.38 -7.90 5.58
CA TRP A 77 3.99 -8.03 6.98
C TRP A 77 3.09 -9.25 7.19
N TYR A 78 3.40 -10.03 8.22
CA TYR A 78 2.77 -11.32 8.51
C TYR A 78 1.89 -11.27 9.78
N GLY A 79 1.38 -10.10 10.16
CA GLY A 79 0.56 -9.98 11.38
C GLY A 79 1.36 -10.18 12.67
N VAL A 80 2.63 -9.76 12.69
CA VAL A 80 3.51 -9.86 13.86
C VAL A 80 4.06 -8.49 14.24
N THR A 81 4.20 -8.25 15.54
CA THR A 81 4.85 -7.06 16.09
C THR A 81 6.36 -7.06 15.80
N ASN A 82 7.02 -5.92 15.98
CA ASN A 82 8.50 -5.85 15.98
C ASN A 82 9.15 -6.81 17.00
N GLY A 83 8.45 -7.10 18.10
CA GLY A 83 8.85 -8.11 19.09
C GLY A 83 8.55 -9.56 18.69
N ARG A 84 8.21 -9.82 17.41
CA ARG A 84 7.88 -11.14 16.84
C ARG A 84 6.69 -11.85 17.49
N ARG A 85 5.81 -11.10 18.17
CA ARG A 85 4.55 -11.64 18.71
C ARG A 85 3.43 -11.47 17.71
N LYS A 86 2.55 -12.48 17.58
CA LYS A 86 1.30 -12.36 16.83
C LYS A 86 0.46 -11.21 17.37
N VAL A 87 -0.10 -10.41 16.47
CA VAL A 87 -1.06 -9.36 16.84
C VAL A 87 -2.44 -9.97 17.11
N GLN A 88 -3.41 -9.22 17.60
CA GLN A 88 -4.78 -9.74 17.76
C GLN A 88 -5.54 -9.68 16.43
N SER A 89 -6.57 -10.52 16.25
CA SER A 89 -7.47 -10.34 15.11
C SER A 89 -8.15 -8.98 15.20
N GLY A 90 -8.32 -8.29 14.07
CA GLY A 90 -8.86 -6.93 14.03
C GLY A 90 -8.35 -6.12 12.86
N GLN A 91 -8.61 -4.81 12.89
CA GLN A 91 -8.13 -3.87 11.88
C GLN A 91 -6.87 -3.13 12.34
N TYR A 92 -5.97 -2.85 11.40
CA TYR A 92 -4.70 -2.15 11.62
C TYR A 92 -4.50 -1.12 10.51
N MET A 93 -3.92 0.03 10.85
CA MET A 93 -3.60 1.07 9.87
C MET A 93 -2.18 0.88 9.37
N LEU A 94 -2.00 0.69 8.06
CA LEU A 94 -0.71 0.83 7.39
C LEU A 94 -0.52 2.29 6.97
N ILE A 95 0.64 2.83 7.32
CA ILE A 95 1.12 4.11 6.83
C ILE A 95 2.44 3.87 6.08
N MET A 96 2.50 4.36 4.85
CA MET A 96 3.72 4.39 4.06
C MET A 96 4.13 5.84 3.85
N THR A 97 5.39 6.14 4.14
CA THR A 97 5.96 7.49 4.05
C THR A 97 7.24 7.48 3.22
N THR A 98 7.36 8.34 2.22
CA THR A 98 8.63 8.56 1.51
C THR A 98 9.60 9.32 2.41
N LEU A 99 10.84 8.83 2.52
CA LEU A 99 11.95 9.46 3.22
C LEU A 99 12.93 10.04 2.19
N ASP A 100 13.36 11.28 2.38
CA ASP A 100 14.35 11.99 1.56
C ASP A 100 14.11 12.02 0.04
N LEU A 101 13.36 13.03 -0.41
CA LEU A 101 13.46 13.51 -1.80
C LEU A 101 13.75 15.01 -1.81
N PRO A 102 14.98 15.44 -2.15
CA PRO A 102 15.26 16.86 -2.36
C PRO A 102 14.34 17.43 -3.44
N GLY A 103 13.47 18.37 -3.09
CA GLY A 103 12.59 19.08 -4.02
C GLY A 103 11.25 18.41 -4.34
N TYR A 104 10.87 17.33 -3.66
CA TYR A 104 9.52 16.74 -3.76
C TYR A 104 8.78 16.82 -2.43
N GLU A 105 7.47 17.06 -2.49
CA GLU A 105 6.59 16.91 -1.33
C GLU A 105 6.61 15.45 -0.87
N GLY A 106 6.88 15.23 0.42
CA GLY A 106 6.84 13.90 1.01
C GLY A 106 5.45 13.30 0.82
N TYR A 107 5.38 12.13 0.19
CA TYR A 107 4.12 11.44 -0.04
C TYR A 107 3.83 10.46 1.11
N GLN A 108 2.60 10.49 1.59
CA GLN A 108 2.09 9.54 2.58
C GLN A 108 0.85 8.84 2.03
N GLN A 109 0.85 7.51 2.09
CA GLN A 109 -0.34 6.69 1.86
C GLN A 109 -0.78 6.01 3.15
N ARG A 110 -2.09 5.89 3.32
CA ARG A 110 -2.72 5.21 4.45
C ARG A 110 -3.70 4.18 3.92
N GLU A 111 -3.69 2.98 4.52
CA GLU A 111 -4.58 1.87 4.14
C GLU A 111 -4.96 1.06 5.37
N TRP A 112 -6.22 0.60 5.44
CA TRP A 112 -6.66 -0.30 6.50
C TRP A 112 -6.43 -1.76 6.11
N ILE A 113 -5.86 -2.52 7.05
CA ILE A 113 -5.51 -3.93 6.92
C ILE A 113 -6.32 -4.75 7.92
N GLY A 114 -6.86 -5.89 7.51
CA GLY A 114 -7.51 -6.85 8.39
C GLY A 114 -6.58 -7.99 8.81
N VAL A 115 -6.71 -8.47 10.04
CA VAL A 115 -6.01 -9.66 10.56
C VAL A 115 -7.03 -10.65 11.12
N THR A 116 -6.94 -11.92 10.73
CA THR A 116 -7.79 -13.02 11.22
C THR A 116 -6.94 -14.24 11.57
N TRP A 117 -7.16 -14.84 12.74
CA TRP A 117 -6.47 -16.08 13.13
C TRP A 117 -7.33 -17.31 12.88
#